data_AF-A0A1J4VJY0-F1
#
_entry.id   AF-A0A1J4VJY0-F1
#
_cell.length_a   1.000
_cell.length_b   1.000
_cell.length_c   1.000
_cell.angle_alpha   90.00
_cell.angle_beta   90.00
_cell.angle_gamma   90.00
#
_symmetry.space_group_name_H-M   'P 1'
#
loop_
_entity.id
_entity.type
_entity.pdbx_description
1 polymer ?
#
loop_
_entity_poly.entity_id
_entity_poly.type
_entity_poly.pdbx_seq_one_letter_code
_entity_poly.pdbx_strand_id
1 'polypeptide(L)'
;MLFLPLSILLFLLFILLLPLLFFLLQMKLVGHALVKMGISPAVATLIFFLSIIGSLINIPLLSGNQNIAINVGGAIIPLLLCIYLFPKVPILKTIIAVMISALIMNKMAQPIPMVGVTIPMFIPPLVAVLLGFIFSPRNPTPVAYIAGVLGVLIGADLMNLSQVTGAGMMS
;
A
#
# COMPACT_ATOMS: atom_id res chain seq x y z
N MET A 1 -43.59 6.40 22.45
CA MET A 1 -43.29 7.65 21.72
C MET A 1 -41.80 7.89 21.86
N LEU A 2 -41.03 7.82 20.76
CA LEU A 2 -39.60 8.16 20.79
C LEU A 2 -39.48 9.61 21.31
N PHE A 3 -38.73 9.82 22.40
CA PHE A 3 -38.38 11.16 22.85
C PHE A 3 -37.49 11.80 21.77
N LEU A 4 -38.13 12.45 20.80
CA LEU A 4 -37.51 13.06 19.62
C LEU A 4 -36.19 13.80 19.90
N PRO A 5 -36.07 14.63 20.96
CA PRO A 5 -34.82 15.33 21.25
C PRO A 5 -33.67 14.40 21.66
N LEU A 6 -33.95 13.32 22.40
CA LEU A 6 -32.92 12.38 22.82
C LEU A 6 -32.43 11.51 21.66
N SER A 7 -33.34 11.07 20.78
CA SER A 7 -32.96 10.28 19.59
C SER A 7 -32.10 11.06 18.60
N ILE A 8 -32.38 12.36 18.41
CA ILE A 8 -31.57 13.21 17.52
C ILE A 8 -30.17 13.39 18.11
N LEU A 9 -30.06 13.65 19.43
CA LEU A 9 -28.77 13.77 20.11
C LEU A 9 -27.94 12.47 20.00
N LEU A 10 -28.56 11.32 20.24
CA LEU A 10 -27.89 10.02 20.11
C LEU A 10 -27.47 9.73 18.66
N PHE A 11 -28.29 10.11 17.68
CA PHE A 11 -27.96 9.94 16.26
C PHE A 11 -26.77 10.81 15.84
N LEU A 12 -26.72 12.07 16.27
CA LEU A 12 -25.58 12.96 16.03
C LEU A 12 -24.31 12.46 16.74
N LEU A 13 -24.44 11.99 17.98
CA LEU A 13 -23.33 11.36 18.71
C LEU A 13 -22.83 10.12 17.97
N PHE A 14 -23.72 9.28 17.45
CA PHE A 14 -23.35 8.11 16.66
C PHE A 14 -22.58 8.49 15.39
N ILE A 15 -23.05 9.49 14.64
CA ILE A 15 -22.34 10.01 13.46
C ILE A 15 -20.95 10.52 13.84
N LEU A 16 -20.80 11.22 14.97
CA LEU A 16 -19.51 11.71 15.45
C LEU A 16 -18.58 10.58 15.90
N LEU A 17 -19.11 9.55 16.53
CA LEU A 17 -18.34 8.39 17.02
C LEU A 17 -17.95 7.42 15.90
N LEU A 18 -18.68 7.39 14.78
CA LEU A 18 -18.44 6.43 13.71
C LEU A 18 -17.05 6.58 13.04
N PRO A 19 -16.54 7.78 12.70
CA PRO A 19 -15.16 7.97 12.25
C PRO A 19 -14.13 7.52 13.27
N LEU A 20 -14.37 7.80 14.57
CA LEU A 20 -13.48 7.36 15.65
C LEU A 20 -13.45 5.84 15.76
N LEU A 21 -14.61 5.18 15.65
CA LEU A 21 -14.72 3.72 15.63
C LEU A 21 -13.94 3.12 14.46
N PHE A 22 -14.12 3.65 13.25
CA PHE A 22 -13.37 3.21 12.06
C PHE A 22 -11.86 3.39 12.24
N PHE A 23 -11.43 4.54 12.77
CA PHE A 23 -10.01 4.79 13.07
C PHE A 23 -9.45 3.79 14.07
N LEU A 24 -10.16 3.53 15.18
CA LEU A 24 -9.74 2.57 16.20
C LEU A 24 -9.68 1.14 15.66
N LEU A 25 -10.66 0.74 14.83
CA LEU A 25 -10.65 -0.56 14.15
C LEU A 25 -9.44 -0.68 13.23
N GLN A 26 -9.15 0.35 12.44
CA GLN A 26 -8.02 0.36 11.52
C GLN A 26 -6.69 0.24 12.29
N MET A 27 -6.51 0.98 13.38
CA MET A 27 -5.33 0.87 14.25
C MET A 27 -5.15 -0.55 14.82
N LYS A 28 -6.25 -1.19 15.26
CA LYS A 28 -6.20 -2.57 15.75
C LYS A 28 -5.85 -3.57 14.65
N LEU A 29 -6.47 -3.44 13.47
CA LEU A 29 -6.24 -4.35 12.33
C LEU A 29 -4.79 -4.26 11.84
N VAL A 30 -4.27 -3.04 11.68
CA VAL A 30 -2.88 -2.81 11.28
C VAL A 30 -1.91 -3.39 12.32
N GLY A 31 -2.16 -3.14 13.62
CA GLY A 31 -1.34 -3.71 14.69
C GLY A 31 -1.32 -5.24 14.67
N HIS A 32 -2.47 -5.90 14.53
CA HIS A 32 -2.54 -7.35 14.46
C HIS A 32 -1.85 -7.91 13.21
N ALA A 33 -2.00 -7.24 12.06
CA ALA A 33 -1.33 -7.64 10.83
C ALA A 33 0.20 -7.57 10.99
N LEU A 34 0.73 -6.50 11.59
CA LEU A 34 2.17 -6.32 11.78
C LEU A 34 2.77 -7.32 12.77
N VAL A 35 2.06 -7.64 13.85
CA VAL A 35 2.46 -8.71 14.78
C VAL A 35 2.52 -10.07 14.07
N LYS A 36 1.56 -10.38 13.19
CA LYS A 36 1.59 -11.60 12.36
C LYS A 36 2.76 -11.66 11.38
N MET A 37 3.35 -10.52 11.02
CA MET A 37 4.59 -10.45 10.22
C MET A 37 5.87 -10.69 11.04
N GLY A 38 5.74 -10.90 12.36
CA GLY A 38 6.86 -11.05 13.28
C GLY A 38 7.58 -9.73 13.56
N ILE A 39 6.88 -8.60 13.43
CA ILE A 39 7.37 -7.27 13.77
C ILE A 39 6.80 -6.92 15.14
N SER A 40 7.64 -6.50 16.09
CA SER A 40 7.13 -6.09 17.40
C SER A 40 6.29 -4.81 17.26
N PRO A 41 5.26 -4.61 18.11
CA PRO A 41 4.43 -3.40 18.06
C PRO A 41 5.23 -2.11 18.12
N ALA A 42 6.28 -2.05 18.95
CA ALA A 42 7.16 -0.89 19.07
C ALA A 42 7.89 -0.57 17.75
N VAL A 43 8.42 -1.59 17.06
CA VAL A 43 9.09 -1.42 15.77
C VAL A 43 8.08 -1.03 14.69
N ALA A 44 6.88 -1.61 14.70
CA ALA A 44 5.79 -1.22 13.81
C ALA A 44 5.41 0.26 13.98
N THR A 45 5.26 0.73 15.21
CA THR A 45 5.00 2.14 15.53
C THR A 45 6.14 3.04 15.05
N LEU A 46 7.39 2.63 15.27
CA LEU A 46 8.55 3.36 14.78
C LEU A 46 8.55 3.47 13.25
N ILE A 47 8.34 2.35 12.54
CA ILE A 47 8.26 2.32 11.07
C ILE A 47 7.13 3.23 10.59
N PHE A 48 5.97 3.24 11.25
CA PHE A 48 4.86 4.12 10.90
C PHE A 48 5.24 5.61 10.98
N PHE A 49 5.84 6.05 12.09
CA PHE A 49 6.28 7.44 12.22
C PHE A 49 7.41 7.79 11.25
N LEU A 50 8.36 6.87 11.02
CA LEU A 50 9.41 7.04 10.02
C LEU A 50 8.83 7.12 8.60
N SER A 51 7.77 6.38 8.29
CA SER A 51 7.05 6.48 7.02
C SER A 51 6.35 7.82 6.87
N ILE A 52 5.75 8.37 7.93
CA ILE A 52 5.12 9.70 7.86
C ILE A 52 6.18 10.77 7.61
N ILE A 53 7.24 10.81 8.43
CA ILE A 53 8.31 11.82 8.30
C ILE A 53 9.05 11.64 6.97
N GLY A 54 9.38 10.40 6.62
CA GLY A 54 10.04 10.05 5.36
C GLY A 54 9.17 10.33 4.14
N SER A 55 7.85 10.39 4.25
CA SER A 55 7.00 10.72 3.10
C SER A 55 7.18 12.16 2.62
N LEU A 56 7.75 13.03 3.46
CA LEU A 56 8.13 14.40 3.11
C LEU A 56 9.44 14.47 2.32
N ILE A 57 10.18 13.36 2.21
CA ILE A 57 11.50 13.30 1.60
C ILE A 57 11.42 12.55 0.28
N ASN A 58 11.78 13.24 -0.81
CA ASN A 58 11.88 12.67 -2.15
C ASN A 58 13.33 12.67 -2.60
N ILE A 59 13.86 11.50 -2.95
CA ILE A 59 15.22 11.34 -3.45
C ILE A 59 15.16 11.38 -4.99
N PRO A 60 15.80 12.35 -5.66
CA PRO A 60 15.80 12.42 -7.11
C PRO A 60 16.55 11.21 -7.70
N LEU A 61 15.91 10.53 -8.65
CA LEU A 61 16.50 9.40 -9.38
C LEU A 61 16.98 9.82 -10.77
N LEU A 62 16.19 10.63 -11.47
CA LEU A 62 16.51 11.13 -12.81
C LEU A 62 16.15 12.61 -12.87
N SER A 63 17.08 13.40 -13.40
CA SER A 63 16.91 14.83 -13.65
C SER A 63 17.00 15.08 -15.16
N GLY A 64 15.87 15.42 -15.77
CA GLY A 64 15.72 15.64 -17.21
C GLY A 64 14.44 16.45 -17.48
N ASN A 65 13.76 16.21 -18.60
CA ASN A 65 12.49 16.91 -18.93
C ASN A 65 11.38 16.66 -17.89
N GLN A 66 11.46 15.58 -17.13
CA GLN A 66 10.66 15.35 -15.94
C GLN A 66 11.57 14.87 -14.80
N ASN A 67 11.40 15.45 -13.62
CA ASN A 67 12.10 15.01 -12.42
C ASN A 67 11.41 13.78 -11.84
N ILE A 68 12.06 12.62 -11.97
CA ILE A 68 11.61 11.40 -11.29
C ILE A 68 12.32 11.34 -9.95
N ALA A 69 11.54 11.12 -8.89
CA ALA A 69 12.05 10.91 -7.55
C ALA A 69 11.39 9.68 -6.92
N ILE A 70 12.11 9.06 -5.99
CA ILE A 70 11.59 7.99 -5.14
C ILE A 70 11.30 8.56 -3.74
N ASN A 71 10.11 8.27 -3.24
CA ASN A 71 9.68 8.74 -1.93
C ASN A 71 10.23 7.83 -0.81
N VAL A 72 10.80 8.41 0.25
CA VAL A 72 11.39 7.61 1.32
C VAL A 72 10.31 6.87 2.11
N GLY A 73 9.26 7.57 2.52
CA GLY A 73 8.19 7.00 3.36
C GLY A 73 7.26 6.04 2.62
N GLY A 74 6.98 6.34 1.36
CA GLY A 74 6.01 5.66 0.51
C GLY A 74 6.60 4.59 -0.41
N ALA A 75 7.91 4.56 -0.65
CA ALA A 75 8.54 3.54 -1.49
C ALA A 75 9.74 2.85 -0.82
N ILE A 76 10.69 3.61 -0.26
CA ILE A 76 11.93 3.02 0.30
C ILE A 76 11.64 2.22 1.57
N ILE A 77 10.96 2.80 2.56
CA ILE A 77 10.62 2.10 3.80
C ILE A 77 9.79 0.82 3.53
N PRO A 78 8.74 0.87 2.67
CA PRO A 78 8.04 -0.33 2.26
C PRO A 78 8.93 -1.39 1.58
N LEU A 79 9.84 -0.96 0.71
CA LEU A 79 10.77 -1.87 0.04
C LEU A 79 11.74 -2.55 1.02
N LEU A 80 12.26 -1.81 2.00
CA LEU A 80 13.07 -2.37 3.07
C LEU A 80 12.29 -3.41 3.88
N LEU A 81 11.00 -3.16 4.12
CA LEU A 81 10.16 -4.14 4.80
C LEU A 81 9.93 -5.40 3.94
N CYS A 82 9.76 -5.24 2.62
CA CYS A 82 9.73 -6.39 1.71
C CYS A 82 11.00 -7.23 1.80
N ILE A 83 12.18 -6.59 1.79
CA ILE A 83 13.48 -7.29 1.93
C ILE A 83 13.55 -8.04 3.26
N TYR A 84 13.11 -7.43 4.36
CA TYR A 84 13.05 -8.08 5.68
C TYR A 84 12.10 -9.28 5.74
N LEU A 85 10.95 -9.21 5.05
CA LEU A 85 9.92 -10.26 5.07
C LEU A 85 10.21 -11.39 4.08
N PHE A 86 10.95 -11.14 3.00
CA PHE A 86 11.20 -12.10 1.92
C PHE A 86 11.78 -13.46 2.39
N PRO A 87 12.73 -13.51 3.35
CA PRO A 87 13.24 -14.77 3.88
C PRO A 87 12.22 -15.56 4.72
N LYS A 88 11.13 -14.92 5.18
CA LYS A 88 10.13 -15.50 6.07
C LYS A 88 8.92 -16.10 5.33
N VAL A 89 8.92 -16.04 4.01
CA VAL A 89 7.79 -16.47 3.16
C VAL A 89 8.19 -17.60 2.23
N PRO A 90 7.21 -18.39 1.71
CA PRO A 90 7.49 -19.31 0.62
C PRO A 90 7.91 -18.54 -0.63
N ILE A 91 9.23 -18.47 -0.87
CA ILE A 91 9.86 -17.59 -1.89
C ILE A 91 9.21 -17.78 -3.27
N LEU A 92 9.15 -19.01 -3.78
CA LEU A 92 8.61 -19.28 -5.12
C LEU A 92 7.15 -18.82 -5.25
N LYS A 93 6.32 -19.12 -4.25
CA LYS A 93 4.90 -18.70 -4.24
C LYS A 93 4.75 -17.19 -4.16
N THR A 94 5.64 -16.53 -3.42
CA THR A 94 5.66 -15.07 -3.28
C THR A 94 6.07 -14.40 -4.58
N ILE A 95 7.08 -14.91 -5.29
CA ILE A 95 7.49 -14.42 -6.62
C ILE A 95 6.31 -14.53 -7.59
N ILE A 96 5.62 -15.67 -7.62
CA ILE A 96 4.43 -15.85 -8.46
C ILE A 96 3.33 -14.84 -8.09
N ALA A 97 3.06 -14.64 -6.80
CA ALA A 97 2.10 -13.63 -6.34
C ALA A 97 2.49 -12.21 -6.76
N VAL A 98 3.78 -11.84 -6.65
CA VAL A 98 4.30 -10.53 -7.10
C VAL A 98 4.12 -10.38 -8.60
N MET A 99 4.44 -11.40 -9.41
CA MET A 99 4.24 -11.35 -10.87
C MET A 99 2.77 -11.15 -11.23
N ILE A 100 1.86 -11.94 -10.64
CA ILE A 100 0.42 -11.80 -10.88
C ILE A 100 -0.06 -10.40 -10.48
N SER A 101 0.35 -9.93 -9.29
CA SER A 101 -0.02 -8.60 -8.82
C SER A 101 0.49 -7.51 -9.76
N ALA A 102 1.76 -7.56 -10.17
CA ALA A 102 2.37 -6.59 -11.07
C ALA A 102 1.63 -6.52 -12.42
N LEU A 103 1.27 -7.67 -13.01
CA LEU A 103 0.51 -7.70 -14.26
C LEU A 103 -0.88 -7.07 -14.11
N ILE A 104 -1.56 -7.33 -12.98
CA ILE A 104 -2.85 -6.71 -12.68
C ILE A 104 -2.69 -5.20 -12.51
N MET A 105 -1.71 -4.76 -11.70
CA MET A 105 -1.48 -3.32 -11.46
C MET A 105 -1.09 -2.60 -12.75
N ASN A 106 -0.27 -3.21 -13.60
CA ASN A 106 0.09 -2.65 -14.90
C ASN A 106 -1.14 -2.45 -15.79
N LYS A 107 -2.02 -3.45 -15.87
CA LYS A 107 -3.24 -3.36 -16.67
C LYS A 107 -4.23 -2.31 -16.15
N MET A 108 -4.24 -2.06 -14.84
CA MET A 108 -5.13 -1.10 -14.19
C MET A 108 -4.50 0.31 -14.11
N ALA A 109 -3.23 0.45 -14.43
CA ALA A 109 -2.51 1.70 -14.40
C ALA A 109 -2.98 2.64 -15.51
N GLN A 110 -3.15 3.91 -15.15
CA GLN A 110 -3.42 5.00 -16.06
C GLN A 110 -2.28 6.02 -15.91
N PRO A 111 -1.30 6.02 -16.83
CA PRO A 111 -0.22 7.00 -16.84
C PRO A 111 -0.76 8.36 -17.28
N ILE A 112 -0.69 9.34 -16.39
CA ILE A 112 -1.15 10.71 -16.65
C ILE A 112 0.08 11.63 -16.68
N PRO A 113 0.36 12.31 -17.81
CA PRO A 113 1.50 13.23 -17.91
C PRO A 113 1.48 14.28 -16.80
N MET A 114 2.66 14.58 -16.24
CA MET A 114 2.86 15.55 -15.15
C MET A 114 2.19 15.21 -13.80
N VAL A 115 1.39 14.14 -13.73
CA VAL A 115 0.75 13.64 -12.50
C VAL A 115 1.40 12.33 -12.04
N GLY A 116 1.84 11.49 -12.97
CA GLY A 116 2.42 10.17 -12.70
C GLY A 116 1.45 9.04 -13.03
N VAL A 117 1.65 7.88 -12.40
CA VAL A 117 0.80 6.71 -12.61
C VAL A 117 -0.31 6.67 -11.58
N THR A 118 -1.56 6.53 -12.03
CA THR A 118 -2.72 6.38 -11.15
C THR A 118 -3.30 4.98 -11.26
N ILE A 119 -3.77 4.45 -10.14
CA ILE A 119 -4.48 3.17 -10.03
C ILE A 119 -5.69 3.35 -9.11
N PRO A 120 -6.80 2.62 -9.32
CA PRO A 120 -7.93 2.69 -8.41
C PRO A 120 -7.54 2.20 -7.00
N MET A 121 -7.79 3.03 -5.98
CA MET A 121 -7.29 2.88 -4.61
C MET A 121 -7.49 1.49 -3.99
N PHE A 122 -8.63 0.84 -4.26
CA PHE A 122 -8.97 -0.45 -3.66
C PHE A 122 -8.36 -1.67 -4.36
N ILE A 123 -7.88 -1.51 -5.60
CA ILE A 123 -7.35 -2.65 -6.37
C ILE A 123 -6.08 -3.23 -5.72
N PRO A 124 -5.06 -2.43 -5.35
CA PRO A 124 -3.86 -2.96 -4.68
C PRO A 124 -4.14 -3.77 -3.41
N PRO A 125 -4.86 -3.24 -2.39
CA PRO A 125 -5.07 -3.97 -1.16
C PRO A 125 -5.92 -5.23 -1.37
N LEU A 126 -6.94 -5.19 -2.25
CA LEU A 126 -7.77 -6.37 -2.52
C LEU A 126 -6.98 -7.49 -3.19
N VAL A 127 -6.24 -7.17 -4.25
CA VAL A 127 -5.40 -8.14 -4.97
C VAL A 127 -4.34 -8.72 -4.04
N ALA A 128 -3.67 -7.87 -3.27
CA ALA A 128 -2.66 -8.29 -2.29
C ALA A 128 -3.21 -9.29 -1.27
N VAL A 129 -4.35 -8.98 -0.65
CA VAL A 129 -4.99 -9.84 0.35
C VAL A 129 -5.41 -11.18 -0.28
N LEU A 130 -6.06 -11.15 -1.45
CA LEU A 130 -6.48 -12.35 -2.16
C LEU A 130 -5.29 -13.26 -2.49
N LEU A 131 -4.22 -12.70 -3.04
CA LEU A 131 -3.02 -13.47 -3.37
C LEU A 131 -2.32 -14.01 -2.11
N GLY A 132 -2.27 -13.23 -1.02
CA GLY A 132 -1.76 -13.71 0.25
C GLY A 132 -2.50 -14.95 0.75
N PHE A 133 -3.83 -14.93 0.71
CA PHE A 133 -4.66 -16.08 1.11
C PHE A 133 -4.52 -17.28 0.17
N ILE A 134 -4.40 -17.06 -1.15
CA ILE A 134 -4.24 -18.14 -2.12
C ILE A 134 -2.88 -18.82 -1.98
N PHE A 135 -1.80 -18.04 -1.92
CA PHE A 135 -0.43 -18.55 -2.00
C PHE A 135 0.16 -18.93 -0.64
N SER A 136 -0.32 -18.33 0.46
CA SER A 136 0.11 -18.67 1.83
C SER A 136 -1.07 -18.68 2.81
N PRO A 137 -2.02 -19.63 2.70
CA PRO A 137 -3.23 -19.65 3.53
C PRO A 137 -2.97 -19.67 5.05
N ARG A 138 -1.87 -20.32 5.48
CA ARG A 138 -1.49 -20.42 6.91
C ARG A 138 -0.94 -19.11 7.47
N ASN A 139 -0.26 -18.32 6.63
CA ASN A 139 0.29 -17.02 7.00
C ASN A 139 0.23 -16.07 5.80
N PRO A 140 -0.96 -15.50 5.50
CA PRO A 140 -1.18 -14.74 4.27
C PRO A 140 -0.57 -13.34 4.34
N THR A 141 -0.38 -12.81 5.55
CA THR A 141 -0.08 -11.41 5.80
C THR A 141 1.25 -10.93 5.20
N PRO A 142 2.39 -11.64 5.35
CA PRO A 142 3.64 -11.21 4.74
C PRO A 142 3.64 -11.33 3.20
N VAL A 143 3.01 -12.36 2.65
CA VAL A 143 2.89 -12.53 1.19
C VAL A 143 2.01 -11.44 0.59
N ALA A 144 0.89 -11.12 1.24
CA ALA A 144 0.03 -10.01 0.83
C ALA A 144 0.80 -8.69 0.83
N TYR A 145 1.59 -8.41 1.88
CA TYR A 145 2.40 -7.20 1.93
C TYR A 145 3.41 -7.12 0.78
N ILE A 146 4.22 -8.17 0.58
CA ILE A 146 5.23 -8.21 -0.48
C ILE A 146 4.58 -8.08 -1.86
N ALA A 147 3.52 -8.86 -2.12
CA ALA A 147 2.81 -8.82 -3.40
C ALA A 147 2.16 -7.46 -3.65
N GLY A 148 1.56 -6.83 -2.64
CA GLY A 148 0.96 -5.51 -2.78
C GLY A 148 1.98 -4.40 -3.05
N VAL A 149 3.06 -4.35 -2.28
CA VAL A 149 4.10 -3.32 -2.43
C VAL A 149 4.88 -3.51 -3.74
N LEU A 150 5.46 -4.69 -3.96
CA LEU A 150 6.26 -4.94 -5.16
C LEU A 150 5.38 -4.99 -6.42
N GLY A 151 4.15 -5.48 -6.32
CA GLY A 151 3.20 -5.49 -7.43
C GLY A 151 2.87 -4.08 -7.93
N VAL A 152 2.63 -3.12 -7.03
CA VAL A 152 2.40 -1.72 -7.41
C VAL A 152 3.69 -1.09 -7.96
N LEU A 153 4.82 -1.19 -7.24
CA LEU A 153 6.07 -0.57 -7.68
C LEU A 153 6.53 -1.09 -9.05
N ILE A 154 6.45 -2.41 -9.28
CA ILE A 154 6.85 -2.99 -10.56
C ILE A 154 5.79 -2.73 -11.62
N GLY A 155 4.54 -3.08 -11.34
CA GLY A 155 3.46 -3.09 -12.33
C GLY A 155 2.95 -1.71 -12.71
N ALA A 156 2.68 -0.86 -11.70
CA ALA A 156 2.21 0.50 -11.94
C ALA A 156 3.38 1.41 -12.29
N ASP A 157 4.41 1.51 -11.44
CA ASP A 157 5.41 2.56 -11.58
C ASP A 157 6.49 2.22 -12.63
N LEU A 158 7.23 1.12 -12.44
CA LEU A 158 8.39 0.79 -13.30
C LEU A 158 7.98 0.46 -14.74
N MET A 159 6.95 -0.36 -14.93
CA MET A 159 6.50 -0.78 -16.27
C MET A 159 5.86 0.35 -17.09
N ASN A 160 5.45 1.47 -16.47
CA ASN A 160 4.86 2.62 -17.17
C ASN A 160 5.77 3.86 -17.19
N LEU A 161 7.00 3.75 -16.69
CA LEU A 161 7.91 4.90 -16.52
C LEU A 161 8.22 5.63 -17.84
N SER A 162 8.36 4.90 -18.95
CA SER A 162 8.61 5.46 -20.29
C SER A 162 7.45 6.30 -20.82
N GLN A 163 6.21 5.94 -20.48
CA GLN A 163 5.01 6.66 -20.87
C GLN A 163 4.87 7.97 -20.06
N VAL A 164 5.21 7.92 -18.77
CA VAL A 164 5.17 9.10 -17.89
C VAL A 164 6.23 10.12 -18.31
N THR A 165 7.46 9.68 -18.57
CA THR A 165 8.61 10.55 -18.94
C THR A 165 8.54 11.17 -20.33
N GLY A 166 7.50 10.87 -21.11
CA GLY A 166 7.34 11.36 -22.48
C GLY A 166 8.20 10.63 -23.53
N ALA A 167 9.00 9.63 -23.14
CA ALA A 167 9.74 8.79 -24.07
C ALA A 167 8.81 7.97 -24.99
N GLY A 168 7.60 7.65 -24.54
CA GLY A 168 6.55 7.03 -25.36
C GLY A 168 5.78 7.98 -26.28
N MET A 169 6.00 9.29 -26.22
CA MET A 169 5.35 10.29 -27.09
C MET A 169 6.23 10.72 -28.28
N MET A 170 7.46 10.19 -28.37
CA MET A 170 8.39 10.45 -29.48
C MET A 170 8.30 9.41 -30.61
N SER A 171 7.29 8.53 -30.61
CA SER A 171 7.00 7.57 -31.68
C SER A 171 5.67 7.86 -32.37
#